data_AF-A0AAJ6G5X1-F1
#
_entry.id   AF-A0AAJ6G5X1-F1
#
_cell.length_a   1.000
_cell.length_b   1.000
_cell.length_c   1.000
_cell.angle_alpha   90.00
_cell.angle_beta   90.00
_cell.angle_gamma   90.00
#
_symmetry.space_group_name_H-M   'P 1'
#
loop_
_entity.id
_entity.type
_entity.pdbx_description
1 polymer ?
#
loop_
_entity_poly.entity_id
_entity_poly.type
_entity_poly.pdbx_seq_one_letter_code
_entity_poly.pdbx_strand_id
1 'polypeptide(L)' 'MEPQRPWPRWFALTTMVSSSLLLLVGIVNAVLNTANISSWLLVVLVMPITLRRAVWSLRNQDER' A
#
# COMPACT_ATOMS: atom_id res chain seq x y z
N MET A 1 -21.74 8.85 8.30
CA MET A 1 -20.38 8.46 7.89
C MET A 1 -19.43 9.40 8.60
N GLU A 2 -18.71 8.95 9.63
CA GLU A 2 -17.73 9.80 10.31
C GLU A 2 -16.59 10.16 9.34
N PRO A 3 -16.10 11.41 9.34
CA PRO A 3 -14.96 11.79 8.52
C PRO A 3 -13.74 10.96 8.95
N GLN A 4 -13.21 10.13 8.05
CA GLN A 4 -11.99 9.36 8.31
C GLN A 4 -10.86 10.32 8.67
N ARG A 5 -10.35 10.24 9.90
CA ARG A 5 -9.16 11.01 10.29
C ARG A 5 -7.94 10.52 9.48
N PRO A 6 -7.12 11.42 8.95
CA PRO A 6 -5.87 11.04 8.32
C PRO A 6 -4.94 10.40 9.35
N TRP A 7 -4.21 9.38 8.93
CA TRP A 7 -3.17 8.70 9.71
C TRP A 7 -2.02 9.63 10.06
N PRO A 8 -1.36 9.44 11.21
CA PRO A 8 -0.15 10.19 11.56
C PRO A 8 0.91 10.14 10.44
N ARG A 9 1.56 11.26 10.13
CA ARG A 9 2.51 11.42 9.01
C ARG A 9 3.57 10.30 8.95
N TRP A 10 4.18 9.97 10.08
CA TRP A 10 5.19 8.90 10.17
C TRP A 10 4.61 7.51 9.85
N PHE A 11 3.38 7.23 10.30
CA PHE A 11 2.68 5.99 9.99
C PHE A 11 2.28 5.90 8.50
N ALA A 12 1.83 7.01 7.92
CA ALA A 12 1.49 7.06 6.50
C ALA A 12 2.73 6.89 5.60
N LEU A 13 3.86 7.51 5.95
CA LEU A 13 5.13 7.35 5.22
C LEU A 13 5.65 5.91 5.29
N THR A 14 5.72 5.32 6.48
CA THR A 14 6.17 3.94 6.65
C THR A 14 5.28 2.98 5.87
N THR A 15 3.96 3.13 5.97
CA THR A 15 3.01 2.30 5.24
C THR A 15 3.14 2.49 3.72
N MET A 16 3.37 3.71 3.24
CA MET A 16 3.59 4.00 1.83
C MET A 16 4.84 3.28 1.30
N VAL A 17 5.96 3.39 2.01
CA VAL A 17 7.23 2.74 1.64
C VAL A 17 7.08 1.22 1.69
N SER A 18 6.55 0.66 2.78
CA SER A 18 6.35 -0.78 2.93
C SER A 18 5.40 -1.35 1.87
N SER A 19 4.29 -0.66 1.56
CA SER A 19 3.34 -1.12 0.55
C SER A 19 3.95 -1.11 -0.85
N SER A 20 4.72 -0.06 -1.19
CA SER A 20 5.44 0.00 -2.47
C SER A 20 6.49 -1.11 -2.58
N LEU A 21 7.23 -1.37 -1.50
CA LEU A 21 8.24 -2.45 -1.48
C LEU A 21 7.59 -3.82 -1.66
N LEU A 22 6.48 -4.08 -0.95
CA LEU A 22 5.74 -5.33 -1.04
C LEU A 22 5.08 -5.52 -2.41
N LEU A 23 4.62 -4.44 -3.05
CA LEU A 23 4.15 -4.48 -4.42
C LEU A 23 5.26 -4.85 -5.38
N LEU A 24 6.44 -4.22 -5.26
CA LEU A 24 7.58 -4.54 -6.10
C LEU A 24 7.98 -6.02 -5.95
N VAL A 25 8.09 -6.52 -4.71
CA VAL A 25 8.39 -7.92 -4.43
C VAL A 25 7.31 -8.85 -4.98
N GLY A 26 6.03 -8.51 -4.79
CA GLY A 26 4.91 -9.28 -5.31
C GLY A 26 4.90 -9.37 -6.84
N ILE A 27 5.18 -8.26 -7.53
CA ILE A 27 5.26 -8.22 -9.00
C ILE A 27 6.46 -9.02 -9.49
N VAL A 28 7.65 -8.81 -8.92
CA VAL A 28 8.86 -9.56 -9.30
C VAL A 28 8.66 -11.05 -9.09
N ASN A 29 8.06 -11.46 -7.96
CA ASN A 29 7.77 -12.85 -7.68
C ASN A 29 6.68 -13.42 -8.61
N ALA A 30 5.67 -12.65 -8.99
CA ALA A 30 4.66 -13.08 -9.96
C ALA A 30 5.27 -13.34 -11.36
N VAL A 31 6.25 -12.52 -11.75
CA VAL A 31 7.00 -12.68 -13.02
C VAL A 31 7.93 -13.89 -12.95
N LEU A 32 8.68 -14.07 -11.86
CA LEU A 32 9.66 -15.14 -11.71
C LEU A 32 9.04 -16.51 -11.36
N ASN A 33 7.91 -16.51 -10.64
CA ASN A 33 7.30 -17.71 -10.08
C ASN A 33 5.79 -17.76 -10.40
N THR A 34 5.49 -17.80 -11.69
CA THR A 34 4.11 -17.77 -12.23
C THR A 34 3.28 -18.98 -11.79
N ALA A 35 3.92 -20.09 -11.42
CA ALA A 35 3.25 -21.32 -10.98
C ALA A 35 2.57 -21.20 -9.60
N ASN A 36 2.95 -20.21 -8.77
CA ASN A 36 2.40 -20.04 -7.42
C ASN A 36 1.84 -18.63 -7.18
N ILE A 37 1.25 -18.05 -8.23
CA ILE A 37 0.73 -16.68 -8.25
C ILE A 37 -0.39 -16.47 -7.21
N SER A 38 -1.16 -17.53 -6.93
CA SER A 38 -2.28 -17.52 -5.97
C SER A 38 -1.84 -17.18 -4.54
N SER A 39 -0.62 -17.56 -4.14
CA SER A 39 -0.09 -17.30 -2.80
C SER A 39 0.23 -15.81 -2.55
N TRP A 40 0.36 -15.00 -3.61
CA TRP A 40 0.80 -13.60 -3.54
C TRP A 40 -0.22 -12.61 -4.10
N LEU A 41 -1.30 -13.12 -4.68
CA LEU A 41 -2.37 -12.35 -5.30
C LEU A 41 -3.04 -11.39 -4.30
N LEU A 42 -3.21 -11.83 -3.05
CA LEU A 42 -3.72 -10.99 -1.96
C LEU A 42 -2.81 -9.80 -1.67
N VAL A 43 -1.48 -9.97 -1.72
CA VAL A 43 -0.53 -8.87 -1.49
C VAL A 43 -0.67 -7.83 -2.60
N VAL A 44 -0.74 -8.28 -3.86
CA VAL A 44 -0.91 -7.39 -5.01
C VAL A 44 -2.26 -6.68 -5.02
N LEU A 45 -3.31 -7.29 -4.45
CA LEU A 45 -4.65 -6.68 -4.35
C LEU A 45 -4.81 -5.73 -3.17
N VAL A 46 -4.22 -6.05 -2.00
CA VAL A 46 -4.43 -5.29 -0.77
C VAL A 46 -3.49 -4.09 -0.69
N MET A 47 -2.23 -4.23 -1.11
CA MET A 47 -1.23 -3.16 -1.02
C MET A 47 -1.60 -1.88 -1.79
N PRO A 48 -2.24 -1.91 -2.99
CA PRO A 48 -2.67 -0.70 -3.68
C PRO A 48 -3.72 0.10 -2.91
N ILE A 49 -4.63 -0.59 -2.21
CA ILE A 49 -5.67 0.05 -1.39
C ILE A 49 -5.01 0.76 -0.21
N THR A 50 -4.09 0.06 0.46
CA THR A 50 -3.31 0.59 1.59
C THR A 50 -2.44 1.77 1.15
N LEU A 51 -1.77 1.67 0.01
CA LEU A 51 -0.96 2.73 -0.59
C LEU A 51 -1.82 3.96 -0.93
N ARG A 52 -2.99 3.75 -1.54
CA ARG A 52 -3.93 4.84 -1.86
C ARG A 52 -4.38 5.57 -0.61
N ARG A 53 -4.66 4.84 0.48
CA ARG A 53 -5.03 5.44 1.78
C ARG A 53 -3.87 6.22 2.38
N ALA A 54 -2.65 5.69 2.34
CA ALA A 54 -1.46 6.35 2.87
C ALA A 54 -1.17 7.66 2.11
N VAL A 55 -1.25 7.64 0.77
CA VAL A 55 -1.06 8.83 -0.08
C VAL A 55 -2.17 9.86 0.17
N TRP A 56 -3.43 9.43 0.24
CA TRP A 56 -4.54 10.31 0.57
C TRP A 56 -4.36 10.97 1.95
N SER A 57 -3.94 10.18 2.94
CA SER A 57 -3.68 10.65 4.29
C SER A 57 -2.55 11.69 4.34
N LEU A 58 -1.47 11.48 3.58
CA LEU A 58 -0.37 12.44 3.50
C LEU A 58 -0.82 13.74 2.84
N ARG A 59 -1.55 13.65 1.73
CA ARG A 59 -2.06 14.82 1.01
C ARG A 59 -2.99 15.67 1.88
N ASN A 60 -3.92 15.05 2.59
CA ASN A 60 -4.87 15.74 3.46
C ASN A 60 -4.27 16.24 4.79
N GLN A 61 -3.02 15.87 5.10
CA GLN A 61 -2.27 16.44 6.22
C GLN A 61 -1.43 17.65 5.82
N ASP A 62 -1.00 17.72 4.56
CA ASP A 62 -0.25 18.87 4.03
C ASP A 62 -1.14 20.09 3.78
N GLU A 63 -2.45 19.89 3.62
CA GLU A 63 -3.46 20.96 3.47
C GLU A 63 -3.93 21.58 4.82
N ARG A 64 -3.42 21.12 5.98
CA ARG A 64 -3.73 21.69 7.31
C ARG A 64 -2.58 22.53 7.84
#